data_AF-A0A7C7YDX1-F1
#
_entry.id   AF-A0A7C7YDX1-F1
#
_cell.length_a   1.000
_cell.length_b   1.000
_cell.length_c   1.000
_cell.angle_alpha   90.00
_cell.angle_beta   90.00
_cell.angle_gamma   90.00
#
_symmetry.space_group_name_H-M   'P 1'
#
loop_
_entity.id
_entity.type
_entity.pdbx_description
1 polymer ?
#
loop_
_entity_poly.entity_id
_entity_poly.type
_entity_poly.pdbx_seq_one_letter_code
_entity_poly.pdbx_strand_id
1 'polypeptide(L)' 'MLKAPYVVTGASRGLGRAIARNLAECGHPIIALSRDAVSLGVAGAEFADIQPDSITITCDLAD' A
#
# COMPACT_ATOMS: atom_id res chain seq x y z
N MET A 1 -0.15 18.21 -9.72
CA MET A 1 1.23 17.71 -9.56
C MET A 1 1.15 16.38 -8.83
N LEU A 2 1.64 15.29 -9.43
CA LEU A 2 1.65 13.99 -8.76
C LEU A 2 2.65 14.04 -7.61
N LYS A 3 2.22 13.60 -6.42
CA LYS A 3 3.11 13.47 -5.27
C LYS A 3 4.00 12.23 -5.44
N ALA A 4 5.18 12.24 -4.82
CA ALA A 4 6.08 11.08 -4.87
C ALA A 4 5.43 9.84 -4.22
N PRO A 5 5.69 8.63 -4.74
CA PRO A 5 5.16 7.41 -4.17
C PRO A 5 5.88 7.01 -2.88
N TYR A 6 5.16 6.33 -1.98
CA TYR A 6 5.75 5.68 -0.80
C TYR A 6 5.69 4.16 -0.94
N VAL A 7 6.81 3.52 -0.60
CA VAL A 7 6.91 2.06 -0.48
C VAL A 7 6.60 1.69 0.96
N VAL A 8 5.56 0.89 1.18
CA VAL A 8 5.15 0.45 2.51
C VAL A 8 5.23 -1.06 2.61
N THR A 9 6.15 -1.54 3.45
CA THR A 9 6.31 -2.96 3.77
C THR A 9 5.35 -3.38 4.87
N GLY A 10 4.79 -4.59 4.80
CA GLY A 10 3.76 -5.02 5.74
C GLY A 10 2.46 -4.24 5.61
N ALA A 11 2.17 -3.70 4.41
CA ALA A 11 1.02 -2.83 4.15
C ALA A 11 -0.34 -3.54 4.21
N SER A 12 -0.37 -4.87 4.31
CA SER A 12 -1.61 -5.64 4.28
C SER A 12 -2.41 -5.58 5.60
N ARG A 13 -1.79 -5.21 6.73
CA ARG A 13 -2.46 -5.20 8.06
C ARG A 13 -1.77 -4.28 9.07
N GLY A 14 -2.42 -4.08 10.21
CA GLY A 14 -1.84 -3.40 11.38
C GLY A 14 -1.34 -1.99 11.07
N LEU A 15 -0.19 -1.63 11.65
CA LEU A 15 0.38 -0.29 11.53
C LEU A 15 0.79 0.04 10.08
N GLY A 16 1.34 -0.92 9.33
CA GLY A 16 1.71 -0.72 7.93
C GLY A 16 0.52 -0.31 7.06
N ARG A 17 -0.63 -0.97 7.24
CA ARG A 17 -1.88 -0.59 6.56
C ARG A 17 -2.37 0.80 6.97
N ALA A 18 -2.35 1.12 8.27
CA ALA A 18 -2.78 2.43 8.75
C ALA A 18 -1.91 3.57 8.20
N ILE A 19 -0.59 3.37 8.15
CA ILE A 19 0.35 4.33 7.57
C ILE A 19 0.10 4.48 6.06
N ALA A 20 -0.01 3.38 5.31
CA ALA A 20 -0.29 3.40 3.88
C ALA A 20 -1.58 4.16 3.55
N ARG A 21 -2.65 3.87 4.28
CA ARG A 21 -3.95 4.55 4.15
C ARG A 21 -3.82 6.06 4.39
N ASN A 22 -3.14 6.47 5.46
CA ASN A 22 -2.98 7.89 5.77
C ASN A 22 -2.13 8.63 4.70
N LEU A 23 -1.09 7.99 4.18
CA LEU A 23 -0.27 8.54 3.10
C LEU A 23 -1.07 8.68 1.79
N ALA A 24 -1.95 7.71 1.49
CA ALA A 24 -2.87 7.76 0.37
C ALA A 24 -3.90 8.89 0.51
N GLU A 25 -4.50 9.06 1.69
CA GLU A 25 -5.41 10.18 2.02
C GLU A 25 -4.70 11.54 1.88
N CYS A 26 -3.39 11.57 2.14
CA CYS A 26 -2.55 12.73 1.88
C CYS A 26 -2.22 12.93 0.38
N GLY A 27 -2.71 12.08 -0.52
CA GLY A 27 -2.56 12.16 -1.96
C GLY A 27 -1.28 11.54 -2.53
N HIS A 28 -0.56 10.72 -1.77
CA HIS A 28 0.63 10.02 -2.28
C HIS A 28 0.28 8.63 -2.81
N PRO A 29 0.77 8.23 -4.00
CA PRO A 29 0.63 6.86 -4.47
C PRO A 29 1.32 5.88 -3.51
N ILE A 30 0.67 4.75 -3.26
CA ILE A 30 1.22 3.70 -2.39
C ILE A 30 1.70 2.53 -3.22
N ILE A 31 2.94 2.10 -2.97
CA ILE A 31 3.45 0.80 -3.41
C ILE A 31 3.41 -0.12 -2.19
N ALA A 32 2.34 -0.90 -2.08
CA ALA A 32 2.07 -1.74 -0.92
C ALA A 32 2.72 -3.11 -1.08
N LEU A 33 3.54 -3.53 -0.10
CA LEU A 33 4.19 -4.84 -0.08
C LEU A 33 3.77 -5.69 1.13
N SER A 34 3.58 -6.98 0.87
CA SER A 34 3.35 -8.01 1.89
C SER A 34 3.52 -9.40 1.28
N ARG A 35 3.76 -10.40 2.13
CA ARG A 35 3.80 -11.83 1.76
C ARG A 35 2.42 -12.39 1.46
N ASP A 36 1.40 -11.91 2.19
CA ASP A 36 0.05 -12.44 2.08
C ASP A 36 -0.72 -11.72 0.95
N ALA A 37 -0.75 -12.33 -0.23
CA ALA A 37 -1.36 -11.73 -1.42
C ALA A 37 -2.84 -11.39 -1.25
N VAL A 38 -3.59 -12.18 -0.46
CA VAL A 38 -5.04 -11.97 -0.26
C VAL A 38 -5.29 -10.72 0.58
N SER A 39 -4.67 -10.63 1.75
CA SER A 39 -4.78 -9.44 2.62
C SER A 39 -4.22 -8.21 1.92
N LEU A 40 -3.15 -8.38 1.12
CA LEU A 40 -2.56 -7.30 0.34
C LEU A 40 -3.50 -6.79 -0.75
N GLY A 41 -4.21 -7.67 -1.45
CA GLY A 41 -5.19 -7.29 -2.47
C GLY A 41 -6.34 -6.47 -1.88
N VAL A 42 -6.87 -6.86 -0.72
CA VAL A 42 -7.93 -6.10 -0.02
C VAL A 42 -7.44 -4.72 0.39
N ALA A 43 -6.24 -4.63 0.98
CA ALA A 43 -5.65 -3.35 1.35
C ALA A 43 -5.32 -2.49 0.11
N GLY A 44 -4.83 -3.11 -0.96
CA GLY A 44 -4.51 -2.44 -2.22
C GLY A 44 -5.73 -1.82 -2.90
N ALA A 45 -6.86 -2.54 -2.91
CA ALA A 45 -8.13 -1.99 -3.43
C ALA A 45 -8.57 -0.76 -2.63
N GLU A 46 -8.48 -0.81 -1.29
CA GLU A 46 -8.72 0.36 -0.44
C GLU A 46 -7.80 1.54 -0.80
N PHE A 47 -6.51 1.29 -1.02
CA PHE A 47 -5.57 2.36 -1.37
C PHE A 47 -5.82 2.93 -2.77
N ALA A 48 -6.18 2.10 -3.74
CA ALA A 48 -6.51 2.52 -5.10
C ALA A 48 -7.82 3.34 -5.15
N ASP A 49 -8.79 3.03 -4.29
CA ASP A 49 -10.01 3.83 -4.13
C ASP A 49 -9.71 5.24 -3.60
N ILE A 50 -8.68 5.39 -2.74
CA ILE A 50 -8.25 6.68 -2.18
C ILE A 50 -7.32 7.44 -3.13
N GLN A 51 -6.35 6.73 -3.71
CA GLN A 51 -5.33 7.25 -4.62
C GLN A 51 -5.13 6.25 -5.78
N PRO A 52 -5.70 6.52 -6.97
CA PRO A 52 -5.73 5.60 -8.12
C PRO A 52 -4.39 5.08 -8.62
N ASP A 53 -3.29 5.79 -8.37
CA ASP A 53 -1.94 5.38 -8.78
C ASP A 53 -1.30 4.37 -7.81
N SER A 54 -2.03 3.92 -6.78
CA SER A 54 -1.54 2.93 -5.82
C SER A 54 -1.53 1.51 -6.41
N ILE A 55 -0.48 0.75 -6.12
CA ILE A 55 -0.28 -0.61 -6.60
C ILE A 55 0.13 -1.55 -5.47
N THR A 56 0.00 -2.85 -5.71
CA THR A 56 0.45 -3.91 -4.81
C THR A 56 1.57 -4.74 -5.42
N ILE A 57 2.52 -5.16 -4.58
CA ILE A 57 3.59 -6.10 -4.94
C ILE A 57 3.67 -7.16 -3.84
N THR A 58 3.27 -8.40 -4.17
CA THR A 58 3.49 -9.53 -3.27
C THR A 58 4.98 -9.82 -3.19
N CYS A 59 5.54 -9.76 -1.99
CA CYS A 59 6.97 -9.87 -1.76
C CYS A 59 7.22 -10.40 -0.34
N ASP A 60 8.11 -11.38 -0.25
CA ASP A 60 8.84 -11.67 0.98
C ASP A 60 10.12 -10.83 0.97
N LEU A 61 10.36 -10.10 2.06
CA LEU A 61 11.58 -9.29 2.22
C LEU A 61 12.72 -10.08 2.87
N ALA A 62 12.42 -11.29 3.36
CA ALA A 62 13.40 -12.18 3.97
C ALA A 62 14.06 -13.13 2.97
N ASP A 63 13.51 -13.24 1.74
CA ASP A 63 14.18 -13.85 0.59
C ASP A 63 15.24 -12.89 0.00
#